data_AF-A0A933KMI8-F1
#
_entry.id   AF-A0A933KMI8-F1
#
_cell.length_a   1.000
_cell.length_b   1.000
_cell.length_c   1.000
_cell.angle_alpha   90.00
_cell.angle_beta   90.00
_cell.angle_gamma   90.00
#
_symmetry.space_group_name_H-M   'P 1'
#
loop_
_entity.id
_entity.type
_entity.pdbx_description
1 polymer ?
#
loop_
_entity_poly.entity_id
_entity_poly.type
_entity_poly.pdbx_seq_one_letter_code
_entity_poly.pdbx_strand_id
1 'polypeptide(L)' 'MNLFRSEEHVHRWLDGRQPGITLSLGKLSELANAWWSDRLNADWRPRSRNDGQAILTTLGLVGDFWTLP' A
#
# COMPACT_ATOMS: atom_id res chain seq x y z
N MET A 1 -1.20 6.64 -8.49
CA MET A 1 0.02 5.92 -8.11
C MET A 1 0.96 5.92 -9.30
N ASN A 2 2.22 6.30 -9.12
CA ASN A 2 3.21 6.28 -10.20
C ASN A 2 4.01 4.98 -10.13
N LEU A 3 4.31 4.39 -11.29
CA LEU A 3 5.20 3.23 -11.40
C LEU A 3 6.53 3.68 -11.97
N PHE A 4 7.61 3.23 -11.35
CA PHE A 4 8.96 3.55 -11.77
C PHE A 4 9.76 2.28 -11.97
N ARG A 5 10.65 2.30 -12.97
CA ARG A 5 11.56 1.20 -13.24
C ARG A 5 12.57 0.96 -12.11
N SER A 6 12.99 2.03 -11.43
CA SER A 6 13.96 1.99 -10.34
C SER A 6 13.91 3.28 -9.51
N GLU A 7 14.54 3.27 -8.33
CA GLU A 7 14.67 4.42 -7.43
C GLU A 7 15.41 5.59 -8.09
N GLU A 8 16.39 5.33 -8.95
CA GLU A 8 17.06 6.37 -9.75
C GLU A 8 16.06 7.20 -10.58
N HIS A 9 15.05 6.56 -11.16
CA HIS A 9 14.01 7.26 -11.92
C HIS A 9 13.07 8.06 -11.01
N VAL A 10 12.87 7.61 -9.77
CA VAL A 10 12.12 8.38 -8.75
C VAL A 10 12.87 9.67 -8.44
N HIS A 11 14.16 9.60 -8.14
CA HIS A 11 14.98 10.77 -7.82
C HIS A 11 15.00 11.80 -8.96
N ARG A 12 15.21 11.33 -10.21
CA ARG A 12 15.16 12.21 -11.39
C ARG A 12 13.79 12.83 -11.62
N TRP A 13 12.72 12.05 -11.43
CA TRP A 13 11.36 12.55 -11.58
C TRP A 13 11.00 13.56 -10.48
N LEU A 14 11.51 13.38 -9.25
CA LEU A 14 11.25 14.29 -8.15
C LEU A 14 11.88 15.67 -8.37
N ASP A 15 13.07 15.74 -8.97
CA ASP A 15 13.75 17.00 -9.32
C ASP A 15 13.81 17.98 -8.12
N GLY A 16 14.32 17.49 -6.99
CA GLY A 16 14.45 18.27 -5.75
C GLY A 16 13.17 18.40 -4.90
N ARG A 17 12.01 17.93 -5.39
CA ARG A 17 10.79 17.85 -4.57
C ARG A 17 10.90 16.79 -3.48
N GLN A 18 10.22 17.03 -2.36
CA GLN A 18 10.16 16.06 -1.27
C GLN A 18 9.50 14.75 -1.73
N PRO A 19 10.12 13.58 -1.50
CA PRO A 19 9.53 12.30 -1.84
C PRO A 19 8.30 12.01 -0.97
N GLY A 20 7.33 11.30 -1.55
CA GLY A 20 6.32 10.59 -0.77
C GLY A 20 6.81 9.19 -0.35
N ILE A 21 5.87 8.30 -0.01
CA ILE A 21 6.19 6.90 0.27
C ILE A 21 6.36 6.12 -1.04
N THR A 22 7.42 5.32 -1.10
CA THR A 22 7.62 4.31 -2.14
C THR A 22 7.47 2.92 -1.54
N LEU A 23 6.97 1.98 -2.34
CA LEU A 23 6.94 0.56 -1.99
C LEU A 23 7.33 -0.27 -3.21
N SER A 24 7.90 -1.44 -2.97
CA SER A 24 8.21 -2.38 -4.05
C SER A 24 6.93 -2.93 -4.69
N LEU A 25 7.01 -3.35 -5.96
CA LEU A 25 5.89 -4.01 -6.63
C LEU A 25 5.45 -5.29 -5.92
N GLY A 26 6.40 -6.05 -5.35
CA GLY A 26 6.10 -7.22 -4.54
C GLY A 26 5.24 -6.87 -3.32
N LYS A 27 5.64 -5.85 -2.57
CA LYS A 27 4.87 -5.38 -1.40
C LYS A 27 3.49 -4.84 -1.80
N LEU A 28 3.40 -4.15 -2.93
CA LEU A 28 2.11 -3.69 -3.46
C LEU A 28 1.20 -4.88 -3.83
N SER A 29 1.77 -5.93 -4.43
CA SER A 29 1.04 -7.15 -4.76
C SER A 29 0.57 -7.87 -3.50
N GLU A 30 1.41 -7.97 -2.46
CA GLU A 30 1.01 -8.52 -1.16
C GLU A 30 -0.17 -7.73 -0.56
N LEU A 31 -0.07 -6.40 -0.56
CA LEU A 31 -1.15 -5.52 -0.13
C LEU A 31 -2.42 -5.78 -0.94
N ALA A 32 -2.31 -5.86 -2.26
CA ALA A 32 -3.45 -6.09 -3.12
C ALA A 32 -4.15 -7.43 -2.84
N ASN A 33 -3.38 -8.50 -2.69
CA ASN A 33 -3.93 -9.81 -2.37
C ASN A 33 -4.60 -9.81 -1.00
N ALA A 34 -3.95 -9.25 0.03
CA ALA A 34 -4.53 -9.14 1.37
C ALA A 34 -5.81 -8.29 1.37
N TRP A 35 -5.88 -7.26 0.52
CA TRP A 35 -7.01 -6.34 0.47
C TRP A 35 -8.17 -6.77 -0.42
N TRP A 36 -7.99 -7.67 -1.37
CA TRP A 36 -9.05 -7.96 -2.35
C TRP A 36 -9.31 -9.45 -2.59
N SER A 37 -8.51 -10.36 -2.04
CA SER A 37 -8.68 -11.81 -2.26
C SER A 37 -10.05 -12.35 -1.84
N ASP A 38 -10.66 -11.77 -0.81
CA ASP A 38 -11.98 -12.18 -0.27
C ASP A 38 -13.17 -11.48 -0.94
N ARG A 39 -12.93 -10.51 -1.84
CA ARG A 39 -13.96 -9.55 -2.27
C ARG A 39 -15.10 -10.17 -3.07
N LEU A 40 -14.86 -11.34 -3.65
CA LEU A 40 -15.84 -12.08 -4.45
C LEU A 40 -16.56 -13.17 -3.64
N ASN A 41 -16.24 -13.32 -2.35
CA ASN A 41 -16.90 -14.28 -1.49
C ASN A 41 -18.37 -13.87 -1.27
N ALA A 42 -19.28 -14.85 -1.24
CA ALA A 42 -20.71 -14.60 -1.10
C ALA A 42 -21.09 -13.95 0.23
N ASP A 43 -20.26 -14.14 1.26
CA ASP A 43 -20.40 -13.59 2.61
C ASP A 43 -19.57 -12.31 2.82
N TRP A 44 -18.94 -11.78 1.76
CA TRP A 44 -18.11 -10.59 1.86
C TRP A 44 -18.86 -9.42 2.48
N ARG A 45 -18.18 -8.73 3.40
CA ARG A 45 -18.65 -7.49 4.00
C ARG A 45 -17.58 -6.42 3.86
N PRO A 46 -17.96 -5.14 3.76
CA PRO A 46 -17.01 -4.04 3.86
C PRO A 46 -16.17 -4.18 5.12
N ARG A 47 -14.85 -4.07 4.99
CA ARG A 47 -13.93 -4.15 6.12
C ARG A 47 -14.14 -2.98 7.07
N SER A 48 -14.03 -3.27 8.37
CA SER A 48 -13.92 -2.21 9.36
C SER A 48 -12.55 -1.54 9.25
N ARG A 49 -12.42 -0.36 9.87
CA ARG A 49 -11.13 0.33 9.96
C ARG A 49 -10.08 -0.51 10.68
N ASN A 50 -10.48 -1.21 11.75
CA ASN A 50 -9.57 -2.07 12.51
C ASN A 50 -9.06 -3.22 11.65
N ASP A 51 -9.92 -3.84 10.83
CA ASP A 51 -9.51 -4.90 9.92
C ASP A 51 -8.53 -4.38 8.85
N GLY A 52 -8.83 -3.21 8.26
CA GLY A 52 -7.94 -2.56 7.30
C GLY A 52 -6.58 -2.20 7.91
N GLN A 53 -6.57 -1.64 9.12
CA GLN A 53 -5.34 -1.31 9.83
C GLN A 53 -4.52 -2.58 10.14
N ALA A 54 -5.18 -3.67 10.55
CA ALA A 54 -4.52 -4.94 10.83
C ALA A 54 -3.84 -5.53 9.58
N ILE A 55 -4.44 -5.39 8.39
CA ILE A 55 -3.80 -5.78 7.12
C ILE A 55 -2.52 -4.97 6.90
N LEU A 56 -2.57 -3.64 7.05
CA LEU A 56 -1.39 -2.77 6.88
C LEU A 56 -0.27 -3.15 7.85
N THR A 57 -0.61 -3.27 9.15
CA THR A 57 0.35 -3.66 10.20
C THR A 57 0.96 -5.03 9.94
N THR A 58 0.16 -6.02 9.53
CA THR A 58 0.64 -7.39 9.23
C THR A 58 1.63 -7.39 8.06
N LEU A 59 1.46 -6.50 7.09
CA LEU A 59 2.36 -6.36 5.94
C LEU A 59 3.60 -5.51 6.23
N GLY A 60 3.73 -4.98 7.44
CA GLY A 60 4.80 -4.05 7.84
C GLY A 60 4.61 -2.63 7.32
N LEU A 61 3.41 -2.29 6.83
CA LEU A 61 3.05 -0.95 6.38
C LEU A 61 2.59 -0.14 7.61
N VAL A 62 3.55 0.48 8.29
CA VAL A 62 3.36 1.19 9.56
C VAL A 62 3.88 2.63 9.50
N GLY A 63 3.45 3.47 10.45
CA GLY A 63 3.78 4.90 10.51
C GLY A 63 2.63 5.78 10.03
N ASP A 64 2.75 7.10 10.22
CA ASP A 64 1.64 8.05 10.08
C ASP A 64 0.93 7.99 8.72
N PHE A 65 1.68 7.76 7.63
CA PHE A 65 1.10 7.61 6.29
C PHE A 65 0.17 6.40 6.17
N TRP A 66 0.43 5.33 6.92
CA TRP A 66 -0.32 4.07 6.90
C TRP A 66 -1.35 3.95 8.04
N THR A 67 -1.51 4.99 8.84
CA THR A 67 -2.57 5.05 9.85
C THR A 67 -3.88 5.47 9.18
N LEU A 68 -4.89 4.60 9.24
CA LEU A 68 -6.20 4.91 8.68
C LEU A 68 -6.90 5.98 9.54
N PRO A 69 -7.42 7.07 8.93
CA PRO A 69 -8.09 8.16 9.62
C PRO A 69 -9.41 7.70 10.18
#